data_AF-A0A0F2Q3R3-F1
#
_entry.id   AF-A0A0F2Q3R3-F1
#
_cell.length_a   1.000
_cell.length_b   1.000
_cell.length_c   1.000
_cell.angle_alpha   90.00
_cell.angle_beta   90.00
_cell.angle_gamma   90.00
#
_symmetry.space_group_name_H-M   'P 1'
#
loop_
_entity.id
_entity.type
_entity.pdbx_description
1 polymer ?
#
loop_
_entity_poly.entity_id
_entity_poly.type
_entity_poly.pdbx_seq_one_letter_code
_entity_poly.pdbx_strand_id
1 'polypeptide(L)' 'MGWIRRRLRMIKIRQWKSYKAMHKEMRKQGIKGNGEKMAITKWKNSNVHIVHMLLPNKLFESLGLIDMQKYQVGLLSNYY' A
#
# COMPACT_ATOMS: atom_id res chain seq x y z
N MET A 1 12.38 -2.42 2.55
CA MET A 1 11.08 -2.41 1.84
C MET A 1 10.05 -1.33 2.24
N GLY A 2 10.23 -0.57 3.35
CA GLY A 2 9.18 0.35 3.84
C GLY A 2 8.76 1.45 2.86
N TRP A 3 9.74 2.13 2.24
CA TRP A 3 9.47 3.21 1.29
C TRP A 3 8.73 2.75 0.02
N ILE A 4 9.12 1.60 -0.55
CA ILE A 4 8.48 1.03 -1.75
C ILE A 4 7.01 0.71 -1.46
N ARG A 5 6.73 0.02 -0.35
CA ARG A 5 5.35 -0.30 0.06
C ARG A 5 4.52 0.96 0.28
N ARG A 6 5.11 2.02 0.84
CA ARG A 6 4.44 3.33 0.96
C ARG A 6 4.12 3.94 -0.41
N ARG A 7 5.04 3.83 -1.38
CA ARG A 7 4.79 4.31 -2.76
C ARG A 7 3.66 3.55 -3.44
N LEU A 8 3.64 2.22 -3.29
CA LEU A 8 2.57 1.38 -3.80
C LEU A 8 1.22 1.70 -3.15
N ARG A 9 1.18 1.93 -1.82
CA ARG A 9 -0.03 2.40 -1.13
C ARG A 9 -0.55 3.70 -1.74
N MET A 10 0.32 4.68 -1.99
CA MET A 10 -0.10 5.94 -2.61
C MET A 10 -0.70 5.72 -4.00
N ILE A 11 -0.10 4.87 -4.84
CA ILE A 11 -0.64 4.55 -6.16
C ILE A 11 -2.02 3.90 -6.05
N LYS A 12 -2.18 2.92 -5.16
CA LYS A 12 -3.47 2.24 -4.91
C LYS A 12 -4.55 3.21 -4.42
N ILE A 13 -4.21 4.09 -3.47
CA ILE A 13 -5.14 5.10 -2.98
C ILE A 13 -5.53 6.07 -4.10
N ARG A 14 -4.57 6.49 -4.93
CA ARG A 14 -4.83 7.39 -6.06
C ARG A 14 -5.71 6.76 -7.14
N GLN A 15 -5.66 5.44 -7.33
CA GLN A 15 -6.55 4.71 -8.24
C GLN A 15 -8.04 4.82 -7.84
N TRP A 16 -8.34 5.02 -6.56
CA TRP A 16 -9.73 5.20 -6.10
C TRP A 16 -10.35 6.53 -6.49
N LYS A 17 -9.55 7.51 -6.91
CA LYS A 17 -9.94 8.87 -7.37
C LYS A 17 -10.68 9.74 -6.33
N SER A 18 -11.44 9.16 -5.40
CA SER A 18 -12.27 9.86 -4.41
C SER A 18 -12.32 9.12 -3.07
N TYR A 19 -12.39 9.88 -1.96
CA TYR A 19 -12.49 9.34 -0.59
C TYR A 19 -13.68 8.41 -0.40
N LYS A 20 -14.75 8.59 -1.20
CA LYS A 20 -15.95 7.74 -1.16
C LYS A 20 -15.64 6.28 -1.51
N ALA A 21 -14.76 6.05 -2.49
CA ALA A 21 -14.33 4.71 -2.88
C ALA A 21 -13.46 4.07 -1.78
N MET A 22 -12.57 4.85 -1.16
CA MET A 22 -11.82 4.39 0.02
C MET A 22 -12.76 3.99 1.17
N HIS A 23 -13.77 4.81 1.50
CA HIS A 23 -14.77 4.49 2.53
C HIS A 23 -15.62 3.26 2.16
N LYS A 24 -15.87 3.01 0.87
CA LYS A 24 -16.53 1.78 0.42
C LYS A 24 -15.66 0.56 0.72
N GLU A 25 -14.37 0.61 0.42
CA GLU A 25 -13.43 -0.48 0.72
C GLU A 25 -13.25 -0.69 2.23
N MET A 26 -13.18 0.39 3.03
CA MET A 26 -13.16 0.29 4.49
C MET A 26 -14.38 -0.46 5.03
N ARG A 27 -15.58 -0.16 4.52
CA ARG A 27 -16.82 -0.86 4.91
C ARG A 27 -16.80 -2.34 4.53
N LYS A 28 -16.27 -2.69 3.34
CA LYS A 28 -16.12 -4.10 2.94
C LYS A 28 -15.20 -4.88 3.87
N GLN A 29 -14.15 -4.24 4.36
CA GLN A 29 -13.21 -4.85 5.31
C GLN A 29 -13.69 -4.77 6.77
N GLY A 30 -14.87 -4.20 7.05
CA GLY A 30 -15.40 -4.06 8.41
C GLY A 30 -14.69 -3.00 9.27
N ILE A 31 -13.85 -2.14 8.66
CA ILE A 31 -13.12 -1.09 9.38
C ILE A 31 -14.07 0.09 9.64
N LYS A 32 -14.40 0.32 10.91
CA LYS A 32 -15.14 1.52 11.33
C LYS A 32 -14.22 2.74 11.29
N GLY A 33 -14.66 3.80 10.64
CA GLY A 33 -13.95 5.07 10.57
C GLY A 33 -14.82 6.23 11.03
N ASN A 34 -14.20 7.34 11.41
CA ASN A 34 -14.87 8.54 11.95
C ASN A 34 -15.67 9.33 10.90
N GLY A 35 -15.83 8.81 9.68
CA GLY A 35 -16.52 9.50 8.57
C GLY A 35 -15.74 10.67 7.97
N GLU A 36 -14.57 11.01 8.51
CA GLU A 36 -13.75 12.11 8.03
C GLU A 36 -13.24 11.88 6.59
N LYS A 37 -13.18 12.97 5.83
CA LYS A 37 -12.67 12.98 4.46
C LYS A 37 -11.15 13.05 4.49
N MET A 38 -10.52 12.18 3.72
CA MET A 38 -9.07 12.17 3.55
C MET A 38 -8.69 12.59 2.13
N ALA A 39 -7.70 13.47 2.01
CA ALA A 39 -7.14 13.87 0.72
C ALA A 39 -6.30 12.73 0.12
N ILE A 40 -6.86 12.00 -0.84
CA ILE A 40 -6.24 10.82 -1.47
C ILE A 40 -4.91 11.10 -2.19
N THR A 41 -4.70 12.34 -2.66
CA THR A 41 -3.54 12.72 -3.46
C THR A 41 -2.29 13.07 -2.63
N LYS A 42 -2.44 13.37 -1.33
CA LYS A 42 -1.33 13.83 -0.49
C LYS A 42 -0.43 12.67 -0.07
N TRP A 43 0.89 12.80 -0.28
CA TRP A 43 1.88 11.78 0.11
C TRP A 43 1.85 11.45 1.61
N LYS A 44 1.60 12.44 2.48
CA LYS A 44 1.47 12.23 3.94
C LYS A 44 0.44 11.15 4.27
N ASN A 45 -0.66 11.09 3.51
CA ASN A 45 -1.78 10.21 3.81
C ASN A 45 -1.48 8.74 3.52
N SER A 46 -0.48 8.44 2.68
CA SER A 46 0.00 7.06 2.46
C SER A 46 0.64 6.41 3.71
N ASN A 47 0.97 7.20 4.74
CA ASN A 47 1.61 6.76 5.98
C ASN A 47 0.68 6.74 7.19
N VAL A 48 -0.60 7.05 7.00
CA VAL A 48 -1.57 7.12 8.09
C VAL A 48 -1.97 5.70 8.52
N HIS A 49 -2.20 5.51 9.81
CA HIS A 49 -2.56 4.21 10.39
C HIS A 49 -3.75 3.54 9.68
N ILE A 50 -4.80 4.30 9.38
CA ILE A 50 -6.00 3.81 8.64
C ILE A 50 -5.61 3.19 7.30
N VAL A 51 -4.68 3.81 6.57
CA VAL A 51 -4.20 3.30 5.27
C VAL A 51 -3.39 2.02 5.45
N HIS A 52 -2.64 1.90 6.54
CA HIS A 52 -1.88 0.69 6.85
C HIS A 52 -2.80 -0.48 7.22
N MET A 53 -3.93 -0.20 7.88
CA MET A 53 -4.98 -1.19 8.12
C MET A 53 -5.67 -1.62 6.83
N LEU A 54 -6.04 -0.65 5.97
CA LEU A 54 -6.74 -0.92 4.71
C LEU A 54 -5.88 -1.65 3.66
N LEU A 55 -4.59 -1.32 3.61
CA LEU A 55 -3.60 -1.88 2.69
C LEU A 55 -2.44 -2.49 3.49
N PRO A 56 -2.66 -3.64 4.16
CA PRO A 56 -1.64 -4.28 4.99
C PRO A 56 -0.48 -4.83 4.16
N ASN A 57 0.65 -5.09 4.79
CA ASN A 57 1.83 -5.64 4.09
C ASN A 57 1.52 -6.99 3.43
N LYS A 58 0.72 -7.83 4.11
CA LYS A 58 0.24 -9.12 3.60
C LYS A 58 -0.51 -9.02 2.27
N LEU A 59 -1.24 -7.92 2.04
CA LEU A 59 -1.93 -7.69 0.77
C LEU A 59 -0.93 -7.54 -0.39
N PHE A 60 0.20 -6.87 -0.16
CA PHE A 60 1.20 -6.72 -1.21
C PHE A 60 1.92 -8.03 -1.49
N GLU A 61 2.17 -8.84 -0.46
CA GLU A 61 2.71 -10.20 -0.61
C GLU A 61 1.75 -11.08 -1.42
N SER A 62 0.43 -11.03 -1.14
CA SER A 62 -0.56 -11.80 -1.90
C SER A 62 -0.74 -11.32 -3.35
N LEU A 63 -0.39 -10.06 -3.64
CA LEU A 63 -0.35 -9.52 -5.01
C LEU A 63 0.94 -9.88 -5.76
N GLY A 64 1.87 -10.62 -5.15
CA GLY A 64 3.13 -11.02 -5.76
C GLY A 64 4.26 -10.00 -5.61
N LEU A 65 4.17 -9.05 -4.66
CA LEU A 65 5.30 -8.17 -4.37
C LEU A 65 6.44 -8.98 -3.72
N ILE A 66 7.53 -9.13 -4.45
CA ILE A 66 8.74 -9.81 -3.97
C ILE A 66 9.45 -8.94 -2.92
N ASP A 67 9.83 -9.56 -1.80
CA ASP A 67 10.62 -8.90 -0.76
C ASP A 67 12.11 -8.92 -1.15
N MET A 68 12.62 -7.77 -1.60
CA MET A 68 14.03 -7.61 -1.98
C MET A 68 15.01 -7.88 -0.83
N GLN A 69 14.56 -7.88 0.43
CA GLN A 69 15.43 -8.17 1.58
C GLN A 69 15.57 -9.68 1.83
N LYS A 70 14.64 -10.49 1.33
CA LYS A 70 14.61 -11.95 1.52
C LYS A 70 14.94 -12.71 0.25
N TYR A 71 14.80 -12.06 -0.90
CA TYR A 71 14.98 -12.70 -2.19
C TYR A 71 16.47 -12.97 -2.43
N GLN A 72 16.85 -14.24 -2.42
CA GLN A 72 18.18 -14.68 -2.79
C GLN A 72 18.27 -14.73 -4.32
N VAL A 73 19.22 -13.98 -4.86
CA VAL A 73 19.56 -14.04 -6.28
C VAL A 73 20.86 -14.82 -6.44
N GLY A 74 20.96 -15.59 -7.53
CA GLY A 74 22.22 -16.17 -7.94
C GLY A 74 23.22 -15.06 -8.24
N LEU A 75 24.48 -15.28 -7.86
CA LEU A 75 25.56 -14.35 -8.18
C LEU A 75 25.79 -14.43 -9.69
N LEU A 76 25.44 -13.38 -10.42
CA LEU A 76 25.79 -13.29 -11.84
C LEU A 76 27.30 -13.04 -11.89
N SER A 77 28.09 -14.07 -12.17
CA SER A 77 29.52 -13.92 -12.45
C SER A 77 29.66 -13.18 -13.78
N ASN A 78 29.50 -11.86 -13.75
CA ASN A 78 29.81 -11.03 -14.90
C ASN A 78 31.33 -10.90 -14.92
N TYR A 79 31.97 -11.78 -15.70
CA TYR A 79 33.37 -11.64 -16.07
C TYR A 79 33.47 -10.47 -17.05
N TYR A 80 34.07 -9.37 -16.58
CA TYR A 80 34.72 -8.36 -17.42
C TYR A 80 36.02 -7.95 -16.75
#